data_AF-A0A975KJL6-F1
#
_entry.id   AF-A0A975KJL6-F1
#
_cell.length_a   1.000
_cell.length_b   1.000
_cell.length_c   1.000
_cell.angle_alpha   90.00
_cell.angle_beta   90.00
_cell.angle_gamma   90.00
#
_symmetry.space_group_name_H-M   'P 1'
#
loop_
_entity.id
_entity.type
_entity.pdbx_description
1 polymer ?
#
loop_
_entity_poly.entity_id
_entity_poly.type
_entity_poly.pdbx_seq_one_letter_code
_entity_poly.pdbx_strand_id
1 'polypeptide(L)'
;MGGKRKFGAIILASVIVISGVFLYLQKEPYSTELVLNSLWENYEVQSTQIGVTDPVITIDVYDKNDISEVEKFLKANLSKDDLKKYEIEVFSRWS
;
A
#
# COMPACT_ATOMS: atom_id res chain seq x y z
N MET A 1 -29.83 -5.62 43.66
CA MET A 1 -28.49 -5.57 43.02
C MET A 1 -28.64 -5.55 41.50
N GLY A 2 -28.66 -4.38 40.83
CA GLY A 2 -28.98 -4.36 39.38
C GLY A 2 -28.40 -3.21 38.54
N GLY A 3 -27.92 -2.13 39.15
CA GLY A 3 -27.39 -0.98 38.39
C GLY A 3 -25.97 -1.15 37.84
N LYS A 4 -25.13 -1.98 38.47
CA LYS A 4 -23.70 -2.07 38.16
C LYS A 4 -23.37 -2.89 36.90
N ARG A 5 -24.28 -3.78 36.48
CA ARG A 5 -24.05 -4.70 35.33
C ARG A 5 -24.24 -4.02 33.97
N LYS A 6 -25.11 -2.99 33.89
CA LYS A 6 -25.43 -2.30 32.63
C LYS A 6 -24.32 -1.34 32.18
N PHE A 7 -23.66 -0.67 33.12
CA PHE A 7 -22.54 0.24 32.80
C PHE A 7 -21.30 -0.50 32.28
N GLY A 8 -20.97 -1.67 32.84
CA GLY A 8 -19.84 -2.47 32.35
C GLY A 8 -20.04 -2.97 30.91
N ALA A 9 -21.28 -3.34 30.54
CA ALA A 9 -21.60 -3.75 29.18
C ALA A 9 -21.49 -2.60 28.16
N ILE A 10 -21.87 -1.38 28.56
CA ILE A 10 -21.75 -0.19 27.70
C ILE A 10 -20.29 0.17 27.46
N ILE A 11 -19.44 0.11 28.49
CA ILE A 11 -18.00 0.39 28.37
C ILE A 11 -17.32 -0.64 27.43
N LEU A 12 -17.65 -1.92 27.56
CA LEU A 12 -17.10 -2.96 26.70
C LEU A 12 -17.49 -2.75 25.23
N ALA A 13 -18.76 -2.41 24.96
CA ALA A 13 -19.24 -2.14 23.61
C ALA A 13 -18.52 -0.93 22.98
N SER A 14 -18.29 0.14 23.74
CA SER A 14 -17.53 1.29 23.26
C SER A 14 -16.07 0.96 22.94
N VAL A 15 -15.41 0.12 23.75
CA VAL A 15 -14.03 -0.32 23.45
C VAL A 15 -13.97 -1.14 22.16
N ILE A 16 -14.94 -2.03 21.93
CA ILE A 16 -14.99 -2.84 20.70
C ILE A 16 -15.19 -1.96 19.46
N VAL A 17 -16.07 -0.95 19.54
CA VAL A 17 -16.31 -0.01 18.43
C VAL A 17 -15.07 0.85 18.18
N ILE A 18 -14.43 1.38 19.23
CA ILE A 18 -13.22 2.20 19.09
C ILE A 18 -12.06 1.36 18.54
N SER A 19 -11.86 0.12 19.02
CA SER A 19 -10.86 -0.80 18.47
C SER A 19 -11.14 -1.17 17.02
N GLY A 20 -12.40 -1.42 16.64
CA GLY A 20 -12.77 -1.71 15.25
C GLY A 20 -12.53 -0.54 14.31
N VAL A 21 -12.87 0.68 14.74
CA VAL A 21 -12.63 1.92 13.98
C VAL A 21 -11.13 2.23 13.92
N PHE A 22 -10.38 1.98 14.99
CA PHE A 22 -8.93 2.14 15.01
C PHE A 22 -8.23 1.13 14.08
N LEU A 23 -8.68 -0.13 14.03
CA LEU A 23 -8.21 -1.12 13.06
C LEU A 23 -8.58 -0.76 11.62
N TYR A 24 -9.74 -0.14 11.40
CA TYR A 24 -10.15 0.34 10.07
C TYR A 24 -9.37 1.58 9.63
N LEU A 25 -9.01 2.48 10.56
CA LEU A 25 -8.13 3.61 10.35
C LEU A 25 -6.65 3.20 10.23
N GLN A 26 -6.26 2.09 10.86
CA GLN A 26 -4.99 1.39 10.68
C GLN A 26 -4.99 0.43 9.49
N LYS A 27 -6.00 0.47 8.61
CA LYS A 27 -5.76 0.01 7.23
C LYS A 27 -4.66 0.92 6.71
N GLU A 28 -3.43 0.42 6.83
CA GLU A 28 -2.24 1.13 6.43
C GLU A 28 -2.48 1.66 5.02
N PRO A 29 -2.02 2.89 4.71
CA PRO A 29 -2.01 3.33 3.31
C PRO A 29 -1.44 2.18 2.51
N TYR A 30 -2.18 1.70 1.50
CA TYR A 30 -1.84 0.55 0.65
C TYR A 30 -0.33 0.39 0.65
N SER A 31 0.20 -0.61 1.39
CA SER A 31 1.64 -0.64 1.64
C SER A 31 2.33 -0.62 0.27
N THR A 32 3.46 0.07 0.16
CA THR A 32 4.19 0.17 -1.13
C THR A 32 4.31 -1.22 -1.78
N GLU A 33 4.56 -2.25 -0.96
CA GLU A 33 4.59 -3.65 -1.37
C GLU A 33 3.26 -4.18 -1.96
N LEU A 34 2.10 -3.82 -1.42
CA LEU A 34 0.81 -4.18 -2.02
C LEU A 34 0.60 -3.51 -3.37
N VAL A 35 0.99 -2.24 -3.52
CA VAL A 35 0.91 -1.54 -4.81
C VAL A 35 1.83 -2.23 -5.83
N LEU A 36 3.06 -2.58 -5.44
CA LEU A 36 3.98 -3.31 -6.31
C LEU A 36 3.49 -4.71 -6.66
N ASN A 37 2.92 -5.43 -5.70
CA ASN A 37 2.32 -6.75 -5.93
C ASN A 37 1.16 -6.67 -6.94
N SER A 38 0.37 -5.60 -6.91
CA SER A 38 -0.72 -5.40 -7.87
C SER A 38 -0.25 -5.14 -9.30
N LEU A 39 1.01 -4.74 -9.52
CA LEU A 39 1.55 -4.60 -10.88
C LEU A 39 1.57 -5.94 -11.60
N TRP A 40 1.88 -7.04 -10.90
CA TRP A 40 1.91 -8.39 -11.45
C TRP A 40 0.54 -8.91 -11.91
N GLU A 41 -0.54 -8.31 -11.42
CA GLU A 41 -1.91 -8.66 -11.82
C GLU A 41 -2.37 -7.87 -13.05
N ASN A 42 -1.80 -6.68 -13.29
CA ASN A 42 -2.30 -5.73 -14.29
C ASN A 42 -1.33 -5.51 -15.47
N TYR A 43 -0.05 -5.85 -15.31
CA TYR A 43 1.02 -5.57 -16.26
C TYR A 43 1.96 -6.77 -16.40
N GLU A 44 2.65 -6.87 -17.54
CA GLU A 44 3.70 -7.86 -17.74
C GLU A 44 5.02 -7.35 -17.14
N VAL A 45 5.17 -7.58 -15.82
CA VAL A 45 6.36 -7.21 -15.07
C VAL A 45 7.35 -8.37 -14.99
N GLN A 46 8.64 -8.07 -15.13
CA GLN A 46 9.75 -9.02 -14.95
C GLN A 46 10.25 -9.04 -13.51
N SER A 47 10.32 -7.86 -12.88
CA SER A 47 10.75 -7.72 -11.50
C SER A 47 10.29 -6.42 -10.87
N THR A 48 10.12 -6.46 -9.55
CA THR A 48 9.86 -5.29 -8.70
C THR A 48 10.83 -5.35 -7.53
N GLN A 49 11.54 -4.25 -7.26
CA GLN A 49 12.49 -4.16 -6.16
C GLN A 49 12.33 -2.85 -5.41
N ILE A 50 12.48 -2.90 -4.09
CA ILE A 50 12.69 -1.73 -3.25
C ILE A 50 14.14 -1.79 -2.78
N GLY A 51 14.90 -0.73 -3.02
CA GLY A 51 16.28 -0.61 -2.55
C GLY A 51 16.35 -0.74 -1.03
N VAL A 52 17.32 -1.54 -0.56
CA VAL A 52 17.52 -1.80 0.87
C VAL A 52 18.26 -0.62 1.52
N THR A 53 19.20 -0.02 0.79
CA THR A 53 20.07 1.06 1.25
C THR A 53 19.70 2.42 0.69
N ASP A 54 19.04 2.41 -0.45
CA ASP A 54 18.65 3.54 -1.27
C ASP A 54 17.13 3.49 -1.44
N PRO A 55 16.43 4.62 -1.33
CA PRO A 55 14.98 4.63 -1.45
C PRO A 55 14.60 4.67 -2.93
N VAL A 56 14.98 3.65 -3.70
CA VAL A 56 14.62 3.52 -5.12
C VAL A 56 13.68 2.34 -5.27
N ILE A 57 12.56 2.55 -5.94
CA ILE A 57 11.68 1.48 -6.41
C ILE A 57 12.03 1.24 -7.87
N THR A 58 12.43 0.02 -8.18
CA THR A 58 12.84 -0.39 -9.51
C THR A 58 11.82 -1.38 -10.08
N ILE A 59 11.32 -1.09 -11.27
CA ILE A 59 10.36 -1.94 -11.99
C ILE A 59 10.92 -2.25 -13.38
N ASP A 60 11.15 -3.53 -13.66
CA ASP A 60 11.53 -4.02 -15.00
C ASP A 60 10.29 -4.60 -15.67
N VAL A 61 9.85 -4.02 -16.78
CA VAL A 61 8.69 -4.48 -17.57
C VAL A 61 9.14 -5.24 -18.81
N TYR A 62 8.31 -6.16 -19.31
CA TYR A 62 8.61 -6.89 -20.54
C TYR A 62 8.54 -5.99 -21.78
N ASP A 63 7.49 -5.17 -21.92
CA ASP A 63 7.32 -4.24 -23.04
C ASP A 63 7.62 -2.79 -22.62
N LYS A 64 8.51 -2.11 -23.34
CA LYS A 64 8.77 -0.67 -23.12
C LYS A 64 7.55 0.23 -23.31
N ASN A 65 6.54 -0.22 -24.05
CA ASN A 65 5.31 0.54 -24.24
C ASN A 65 4.51 0.67 -22.93
N ASP A 66 4.69 -0.26 -21.99
CA ASP A 66 3.99 -0.27 -20.70
C ASP A 66 4.59 0.71 -19.68
N ILE A 67 5.83 1.20 -19.92
CA ILE A 67 6.57 2.07 -18.99
C ILE A 67 5.72 3.27 -18.57
N SER A 68 5.12 3.97 -19.54
CA SER A 68 4.33 5.17 -19.24
C SER A 68 3.06 4.86 -18.44
N GLU A 69 2.45 3.70 -18.66
CA GLU A 69 1.24 3.29 -17.94
C GLU A 69 1.55 2.84 -16.52
N VAL A 70 2.61 2.05 -16.34
CA VAL A 70 3.10 1.63 -15.02
C VAL A 70 3.51 2.83 -14.17
N GLU A 71 4.20 3.83 -14.74
CA GLU A 71 4.51 5.05 -14.01
C GLU A 71 3.26 5.80 -13.55
N LYS A 72 2.24 5.91 -14.42
CA LYS A 72 0.98 6.57 -14.09
C LYS A 72 0.25 5.82 -12.99
N PHE A 73 0.24 4.49 -13.07
CA PHE A 73 -0.34 3.62 -12.05
C PHE A 73 0.34 3.84 -10.69
N LEU A 74 1.67 3.84 -10.64
CA LEU A 74 2.42 4.07 -9.41
C LEU A 74 2.15 5.46 -8.82
N LYS A 75 2.14 6.51 -9.64
CA LYS A 75 1.83 7.89 -9.21
C LYS A 75 0.39 8.04 -8.69
N ALA A 76 -0.55 7.23 -9.18
CA ALA A 76 -1.94 7.28 -8.76
C ALA A 76 -2.22 6.47 -7.47
N ASN A 77 -1.48 5.39 -7.24
CA ASN A 77 -1.77 4.43 -6.18
C ASN A 77 -0.82 4.51 -4.97
N LEU A 78 0.40 5.02 -5.14
CA LEU A 78 1.31 5.27 -4.02
C LEU A 78 0.85 6.47 -3.20
N SER A 79 1.13 6.44 -1.90
CA SER A 79 0.85 7.57 -1.02
C SER A 79 1.73 8.77 -1.37
N LYS A 80 1.30 9.98 -1.01
CA LYS A 80 2.11 11.19 -1.22
C LYS A 80 3.44 11.14 -0.47
N ASP A 81 3.49 10.44 0.66
CA ASP A 81 4.72 10.31 1.45
C ASP A 81 5.66 9.29 0.80
N ASP A 82 5.14 8.19 0.24
CA ASP A 82 5.94 7.24 -0.52
C ASP A 82 6.52 7.87 -1.79
N LEU A 83 5.72 8.68 -2.51
CA LEU A 83 6.18 9.42 -3.69
C LEU A 83 7.25 10.48 -3.40
N LYS A 84 7.37 10.92 -2.14
CA LYS A 84 8.47 11.81 -1.71
C LYS A 84 9.68 11.03 -1.21
N LYS A 85 9.42 9.88 -0.59
CA LYS A 85 10.43 9.02 0.00
C LYS A 85 11.22 8.32 -1.08
N TYR A 86 10.52 7.76 -2.07
CA TYR A 86 11.10 6.89 -3.08
C TYR A 86 11.29 7.58 -4.42
N GLU A 87 12.46 7.40 -5.02
CA GLU A 87 12.65 7.54 -6.46
C GLU A 87 12.05 6.32 -7.17
N ILE A 88 11.47 6.52 -8.34
CA ILE A 88 10.80 5.45 -9.10
C ILE A 88 11.46 5.34 -10.46
N GLU A 89 12.03 4.17 -10.74
CA GLU A 89 12.63 3.83 -12.02
C GLU A 89 11.84 2.70 -12.67
N VAL A 90 11.25 2.99 -13.83
CA VAL A 90 10.57 2.00 -14.67
C VAL A 90 11.33 1.87 -15.98
N PHE A 91 11.78 0.68 -16.31
CA PHE A 91 12.51 0.42 -17.55
C PHE A 91 12.15 -0.95 -18.12
N SER A 92 12.60 -1.21 -19.35
CA SER A 92 12.60 -2.55 -19.92
C SER A 92 14.02 -2.92 -20.32
N ARG A 93 14.57 -3.98 -19.70
CA ARG A 93 15.96 -4.38 -19.94
C ARG A 93 16.19 -4.99 -21.33
N TRP A 94 15.14 -5.52 -21.97
CA TRP A 94 15.26 -6.38 -23.16
C TRP A 94 14.43 -5.91 -24.37
N SER A 95 13.85 -4.69 -24.33
CA SER A 95 12.88 -4.19 -25.32
C SER A 95 13.44 -3.19 -26.36
#